data_AF-A0A6V8NT30-F1
#
_entry.id   AF-A0A6V8NT30-F1
#
_cell.length_a   1.000
_cell.length_b   1.000
_cell.length_c   1.000
_cell.angle_alpha   90.00
_cell.angle_beta   90.00
_cell.angle_gamma   90.00
#
_symmetry.space_group_name_H-M   'P 1'
#
loop_
_entity.id
_entity.type
_entity.pdbx_description
1 polymer ?
#
loop_
_entity_poly.entity_id
_entity_poly.type
_entity_poly.pdbx_seq_one_letter_code
_entity_poly.pdbx_strand_id
1 'polypeptide(L)'
;MEKSISDLTVEYFKHPNEDLKHGPVVDWVTKQYLKNHPNPPRDPWRAIRNLYEKGILVQIKKGVYRYNPEHVKEVELFDFPPDVKETIFERDDYKCVVCGRGIADGIEIHADHIKSKNKGGDNSIDNGQTLATRNTF
;
A
#
# COMPACT_ATOMS: atom_id res chain seq x y z
N MET A 1 -3.98 -9.15 -14.41
CA MET A 1 -2.91 -9.17 -13.40
C MET A 1 -3.18 -10.29 -12.42
N GLU A 2 -2.14 -11.03 -12.06
CA GLU A 2 -2.21 -12.03 -11.01
C GLU A 2 -2.39 -11.34 -9.66
N LYS A 3 -3.38 -11.75 -8.87
CA LYS A 3 -3.69 -11.13 -7.56
C LYS A 3 -2.67 -11.59 -6.52
N SER A 4 -2.12 -10.66 -5.75
CA SER A 4 -1.26 -11.00 -4.62
C SER A 4 -2.05 -11.62 -3.46
N ILE A 5 -1.34 -12.25 -2.53
CA ILE A 5 -1.94 -12.79 -1.28
C ILE A 5 -2.67 -11.67 -0.51
N SER A 6 -2.12 -10.46 -0.49
CA SER A 6 -2.74 -9.29 0.15
C SER A 6 -4.04 -8.88 -0.55
N ASP A 7 -4.06 -8.89 -1.89
CA ASP A 7 -5.26 -8.54 -2.67
C ASP A 7 -6.38 -9.53 -2.42
N LEU A 8 -6.06 -10.83 -2.45
CA LEU A 8 -7.00 -11.90 -2.12
C LEU A 8 -7.51 -11.79 -0.67
N THR A 9 -6.64 -11.43 0.26
CA THR A 9 -7.03 -11.24 1.67
C THR A 9 -8.03 -10.08 1.80
N VAL A 10 -7.73 -8.93 1.19
CA VAL A 10 -8.65 -7.76 1.20
C VAL A 10 -9.98 -8.10 0.54
N GLU A 11 -9.96 -8.81 -0.59
CA GLU A 11 -11.17 -9.27 -1.28
C GLU A 11 -12.05 -10.12 -0.37
N TYR A 12 -11.47 -11.10 0.33
CA TYR A 12 -12.21 -11.95 1.25
C TYR A 12 -12.88 -11.16 2.37
N PHE A 13 -12.18 -10.19 2.96
CA PHE A 13 -12.74 -9.36 4.05
C PHE A 13 -13.79 -8.34 3.57
N LYS A 14 -13.73 -7.90 2.32
CA LYS A 14 -14.73 -6.99 1.71
C LYS A 14 -16.08 -7.65 1.47
N HIS A 15 -16.10 -8.94 1.13
CA HIS A 15 -17.34 -9.64 0.75
C HIS A 15 -18.36 -9.82 1.88
N PRO A 16 -17.96 -10.07 3.14
CA PRO A 16 -18.91 -10.10 4.24
C PRO A 16 -18.91 -8.80 5.07
N ASN A 17 -17.84 -7.98 5.04
CA ASN A 17 -17.69 -6.81 5.92
C ASN A 17 -17.98 -7.15 7.42
N GLU A 18 -17.55 -8.34 7.83
CA GLU A 18 -17.85 -8.93 9.15
C GLU A 18 -16.57 -9.24 9.93
N ASP A 19 -16.75 -9.69 11.18
CA ASP A 19 -15.70 -10.20 12.05
C ASP A 19 -15.31 -11.62 11.66
N LEU A 20 -14.16 -11.77 11.00
CA LEU A 20 -13.72 -13.06 10.49
C LEU A 20 -12.53 -13.59 11.28
N LYS A 21 -12.60 -14.87 11.62
CA LYS A 21 -11.44 -15.63 12.11
C LYS A 21 -10.42 -15.77 10.99
N HIS A 22 -9.13 -15.62 11.29
CA HIS A 22 -8.08 -15.76 10.29
C HIS A 22 -8.05 -17.11 9.56
N GLY A 23 -8.49 -18.21 10.19
CA GLY A 23 -8.35 -19.57 9.66
C GLY A 23 -9.07 -19.74 8.31
N PRO A 24 -10.41 -19.53 8.28
CA PRO A 24 -11.19 -19.55 7.05
C PRO A 24 -10.66 -18.59 5.96
N VAL A 25 -10.13 -17.44 6.35
CA VAL A 25 -9.51 -16.48 5.43
C VAL A 25 -8.28 -17.11 4.77
N VAL A 26 -7.37 -17.69 5.57
CA VAL A 26 -6.15 -18.35 5.08
C VAL A 26 -6.48 -19.52 4.17
N ASP A 27 -7.49 -20.33 4.51
CA ASP A 27 -7.92 -21.47 3.70
C ASP A 27 -8.43 -21.00 2.34
N TRP A 28 -9.27 -19.96 2.32
CA TRP A 28 -9.80 -19.40 1.09
C TRP A 28 -8.72 -18.75 0.23
N VAL A 29 -7.84 -17.94 0.83
CA VAL A 29 -6.72 -17.27 0.13
C VAL A 29 -5.79 -18.31 -0.50
N THR A 30 -5.44 -19.35 0.25
CA THR A 30 -4.60 -20.45 -0.25
C THR A 30 -5.26 -21.15 -1.43
N LYS A 31 -6.56 -21.43 -1.35
CA LYS A 31 -7.33 -22.02 -2.45
C LYS A 31 -7.36 -21.15 -3.70
N GLN A 32 -7.48 -19.83 -3.56
CA GLN A 32 -7.44 -18.92 -4.72
C GLN A 32 -6.03 -18.81 -5.31
N TYR A 33 -5.01 -18.72 -4.47
CA TYR A 33 -3.62 -18.62 -4.90
C TYR A 33 -3.18 -19.84 -5.72
N LEU A 34 -3.54 -21.04 -5.28
CA LEU A 34 -3.24 -22.30 -5.98
C LEU A 34 -3.89 -22.45 -7.36
N LYS A 35 -4.84 -21.58 -7.75
CA LYS A 35 -5.40 -21.60 -9.11
C LYS A 35 -4.40 -21.14 -10.16
N ASN A 36 -3.51 -20.24 -9.77
CA ASN A 36 -2.54 -19.62 -10.68
C ASN A 36 -1.09 -20.00 -10.35
N HIS A 37 -0.85 -20.54 -9.15
CA HIS A 37 0.46 -20.95 -8.69
C HIS A 37 0.54 -22.46 -8.39
N PRO A 38 1.66 -23.13 -8.73
CA PRO A 38 1.81 -24.57 -8.52
C PRO A 38 2.02 -24.97 -7.05
N ASN A 39 2.42 -24.02 -6.20
CA ASN A 39 2.77 -24.27 -4.80
C ASN A 39 1.96 -23.36 -3.87
N PRO A 40 1.67 -23.82 -2.64
CA PRO A 40 0.95 -23.00 -1.67
C PRO A 40 1.78 -21.79 -1.24
N PRO A 41 1.11 -20.69 -0.85
CA PRO A 41 1.79 -19.53 -0.27
C PRO A 41 2.48 -19.93 1.05
N ARG A 42 3.73 -19.48 1.22
CA ARG A 42 4.57 -19.87 2.38
C ARG A 42 4.01 -19.38 3.72
N ASP A 43 3.43 -18.18 3.75
CA ASP A 43 2.91 -17.56 4.98
C ASP A 43 1.75 -16.59 4.67
N PRO A 44 0.52 -17.11 4.53
CA PRO A 44 -0.67 -16.28 4.31
C PRO A 44 -1.02 -15.41 5.52
N TRP A 45 -0.66 -15.86 6.72
CA TRP A 45 -0.94 -15.10 7.93
C TRP A 45 -0.22 -13.76 7.95
N ARG A 46 1.03 -13.73 7.44
CA ARG A 46 1.79 -12.49 7.32
C ARG A 46 1.06 -11.42 6.51
N ALA A 47 0.24 -11.80 5.52
CA ALA A 47 -0.59 -10.84 4.80
C ALA A 47 -1.66 -10.20 5.71
N ILE A 48 -2.39 -11.00 6.49
CA ILE A 48 -3.39 -10.50 7.46
C ILE A 48 -2.74 -9.57 8.48
N ARG A 49 -1.57 -9.96 9.02
CA ARG A 49 -0.83 -9.14 9.97
C ARG A 49 -0.39 -7.81 9.35
N ASN A 50 0.18 -7.83 8.14
CA ASN A 50 0.59 -6.62 7.45
C ASN A 50 -0.59 -5.69 7.19
N LEU A 51 -1.76 -6.21 6.82
CA LEU A 51 -2.97 -5.41 6.61
C LEU A 51 -3.49 -4.80 7.91
N TYR A 52 -3.36 -5.52 9.03
CA TYR A 52 -3.64 -4.98 10.36
C TYR A 52 -2.67 -3.86 10.76
N GLU A 53 -1.36 -4.07 10.56
CA GLU A 53 -0.33 -3.05 10.85
C GLU A 53 -0.52 -1.79 9.97
N LYS A 54 -1.03 -1.96 8.76
CA LYS A 54 -1.43 -0.88 7.85
C LYS A 54 -2.81 -0.29 8.16
N GLY A 55 -3.50 -0.70 9.22
CA GLY A 55 -4.83 -0.24 9.62
C GLY A 55 -5.99 -0.60 8.68
N ILE A 56 -5.72 -1.33 7.58
CA ILE A 56 -6.72 -1.81 6.61
C ILE A 56 -7.64 -2.86 7.26
N LEU A 57 -7.10 -3.62 8.21
CA LEU A 57 -7.87 -4.51 9.08
C LEU A 57 -7.79 -4.01 10.52
N VAL A 58 -8.90 -4.13 11.25
CA VAL A 58 -8.94 -3.88 12.69
C VAL A 58 -9.05 -5.21 13.42
N GLN A 59 -8.19 -5.44 14.42
CA GLN A 59 -8.28 -6.61 15.27
C GLN A 59 -9.35 -6.40 16.35
N ILE A 60 -10.43 -7.17 16.29
CA ILE A 60 -11.54 -7.09 17.26
C ILE A 60 -11.21 -7.89 18.53
N LYS A 61 -10.57 -9.05 18.33
CA LYS A 61 -10.00 -9.90 19.39
C LYS A 61 -8.92 -10.79 18.79
N LYS A 62 -8.17 -11.49 19.63
CA LYS A 62 -7.07 -12.37 19.17
C LYS A 62 -7.56 -13.30 18.06
N GLY A 63 -6.99 -13.10 16.87
CA GLY A 63 -7.28 -13.91 15.68
C GLY A 63 -8.58 -13.61 14.94
N VAL A 64 -9.29 -12.54 15.29
CA VAL A 64 -10.51 -12.08 14.62
C VAL A 64 -10.30 -10.64 14.13
N TYR A 65 -10.51 -10.44 12.83
CA TYR A 65 -10.28 -9.16 12.16
C TYR A 65 -11.53 -8.71 11.42
N ARG A 66 -11.66 -7.40 11.23
CA ARG A 66 -12.70 -6.76 10.41
C ARG A 66 -12.06 -5.84 9.37
N TYR A 67 -12.65 -5.73 8.19
CA TYR A 67 -12.25 -4.74 7.19
C TYR A 67 -12.52 -3.31 7.70
N ASN A 68 -11.55 -2.41 7.54
CA ASN A 68 -11.71 -1.00 7.82
C ASN A 68 -11.67 -0.17 6.52
N PRO A 69 -12.84 0.12 5.92
CA PRO A 69 -12.89 0.93 4.70
C PRO A 69 -12.49 2.39 4.94
N GLU A 70 -12.64 2.91 6.16
CA GLU A 70 -12.29 4.30 6.47
C GLU A 70 -10.79 4.52 6.42
N HIS A 71 -10.01 3.57 6.95
CA HIS A 71 -8.56 3.68 6.91
C HIS A 71 -7.99 3.45 5.51
N VAL A 72 -8.60 2.59 4.69
CA VAL A 72 -8.23 2.47 3.28
C VAL A 72 -8.46 3.79 2.55
N LYS A 73 -9.62 4.42 2.77
CA LYS A 73 -9.89 5.77 2.26
C LYS A 73 -8.90 6.78 2.82
N GLU A 74 -8.53 6.70 4.09
CA GLU A 74 -7.60 7.63 4.72
C GLU A 74 -6.17 7.51 4.16
N VAL A 75 -5.71 6.30 3.86
CA VAL A 75 -4.44 6.03 3.18
C VAL A 75 -4.49 6.51 1.73
N GLU A 76 -5.58 6.22 1.00
CA GLU A 76 -5.80 6.76 -0.35
C GLU A 76 -5.87 8.30 -0.34
N LEU A 77 -6.51 8.91 0.67
CA LEU A 77 -6.63 10.36 0.84
C LEU A 77 -5.31 11.03 1.19
N PHE A 78 -4.33 10.30 1.74
CA PHE A 78 -3.01 10.86 2.07
C PHE A 78 -1.93 10.54 1.02
N ASP A 79 -2.29 9.89 -0.08
CA ASP A 79 -1.45 9.86 -1.27
C ASP A 79 -1.73 11.11 -2.12
N PHE A 80 -0.74 11.57 -2.88
CA PHE A 80 -0.96 12.69 -3.80
C PHE A 80 -1.91 12.26 -4.93
N PRO A 81 -2.93 13.08 -5.27
CA PRO A 81 -3.73 12.87 -6.47
C PRO A 81 -2.84 12.79 -7.73
N PRO A 82 -3.21 12.02 -8.77
CA PRO A 82 -2.37 11.83 -9.96
C PRO A 82 -1.96 13.14 -10.66
N ASP A 83 -2.86 14.12 -10.72
CA ASP A 83 -2.61 15.46 -11.27
C ASP A 83 -1.61 16.25 -10.42
N VAL A 84 -1.68 16.12 -9.09
CA VAL A 84 -0.73 16.74 -8.16
C VAL A 84 0.64 16.08 -8.27
N LYS A 85 0.70 14.75 -8.38
CA LYS A 85 1.96 14.00 -8.60
C LYS A 85 2.67 14.47 -9.86
N GLU A 86 1.95 14.56 -10.96
CA GLU A 86 2.52 15.02 -12.24
C GLU A 86 3.04 16.45 -12.11
N THR A 87 2.29 17.35 -11.47
CA THR A 87 2.71 18.73 -11.24
C THR A 87 4.00 18.80 -10.39
N ILE A 88 4.14 17.94 -9.38
CA ILE A 88 5.35 17.83 -8.56
C ILE A 88 6.53 17.36 -9.41
N PHE A 89 6.34 16.34 -10.26
CA PHE A 89 7.39 15.82 -11.13
C PHE A 89 7.84 16.83 -12.16
N GLU A 90 6.91 17.54 -12.82
CA GLU A 90 7.23 18.60 -13.77
C GLU A 90 8.02 19.74 -13.10
N ARG A 91 7.59 20.17 -11.90
CA ARG A 91 8.28 21.20 -11.12
C ARG A 91 9.72 20.81 -10.78
N ASP A 92 9.94 19.54 -10.46
CA ASP A 92 11.25 19.01 -10.07
C ASP A 92 12.06 18.44 -11.25
N ASP A 93 11.64 18.73 -12.50
CA ASP A 93 12.30 18.27 -13.74
C ASP A 93 12.48 16.74 -13.80
N TYR A 94 11.50 16.00 -13.25
CA TYR A 94 11.50 14.54 -13.09
C TYR A 94 12.79 14.00 -12.43
N LYS A 95 13.39 14.80 -11.55
CA LYS A 95 14.63 14.49 -10.84
C LYS A 95 14.44 14.56 -9.34
N CYS A 96 15.17 13.70 -8.64
CA CYS A 96 15.22 13.72 -7.20
C CYS A 96 15.79 15.04 -6.69
N VAL A 97 15.04 15.77 -5.85
CA VAL A 97 15.49 17.06 -5.29
C VAL A 97 16.69 16.91 -4.34
N VAL A 98 16.97 15.69 -3.88
CA VAL A 98 18.09 15.39 -2.97
C VAL A 98 19.36 14.97 -3.71
N CYS A 99 19.26 14.14 -4.76
CA CYS A 99 20.43 13.57 -5.43
C CYS A 99 20.58 13.93 -6.91
N GLY A 100 19.61 14.64 -7.49
CA GLY A 100 19.63 15.10 -8.88
C GLY A 100 19.37 14.03 -9.94
N ARG A 101 19.29 12.75 -9.56
CA ARG A 101 19.03 11.63 -10.49
C ARG A 101 17.54 11.47 -10.75
N GLY A 102 17.18 11.06 -11.96
CA GLY A 102 15.80 10.88 -12.39
C GLY A 102 15.61 9.72 -13.35
N ILE A 103 14.51 9.75 -14.10
CA ILE A 103 14.12 8.70 -15.05
C ILE A 103 15.21 8.48 -16.12
N ALA A 104 15.88 9.56 -16.55
CA ALA A 104 16.96 9.51 -17.53
C ALA A 104 18.19 8.71 -17.05
N ASP A 105 18.39 8.60 -15.73
CA ASP A 105 19.47 7.81 -15.12
C ASP A 105 19.06 6.34 -14.91
N GLY A 106 17.88 5.93 -15.41
CA GLY A 106 17.32 4.60 -15.20
C GLY A 106 16.84 4.35 -13.77
N ILE A 107 16.56 5.41 -13.02
CA ILE A 107 16.12 5.34 -11.62
C ILE A 107 14.63 5.67 -11.53
N GLU A 108 13.90 4.83 -10.79
CA GLU A 108 12.51 5.09 -10.45
C GLU A 108 12.41 6.27 -9.49
N ILE A 109 11.44 7.16 -9.75
CA ILE A 109 11.12 8.31 -8.92
C ILE A 109 9.72 8.18 -8.34
N HIS A 110 9.49 8.81 -7.20
CA HIS A 110 8.20 8.88 -6.54
C HIS A 110 7.99 10.27 -5.92
N ALA A 111 6.73 10.72 -5.85
CA ALA A 111 6.35 11.92 -5.12
C ALA A 111 6.21 11.58 -3.64
N ASP A 112 6.89 12.32 -2.78
CA ASP A 112 6.85 12.17 -1.33
C ASP A 112 6.54 13.50 -0.65
N HIS A 113 6.05 13.44 0.59
CA HIS A 113 5.76 14.64 1.37
C HIS A 113 7.03 15.18 2.02
N ILE A 114 7.25 16.49 1.94
CA ILE A 114 8.29 17.19 2.72
C ILE A 114 7.97 17.10 4.21
N LYS A 115 6.72 17.37 4.58
CA LYS A 115 6.19 17.20 5.92
C LYS A 115 5.22 16.03 5.94
N SER A 116 5.50 15.03 6.77
CA SER A 116 4.63 13.85 6.88
C SER A 116 3.28 14.18 7.54
N LYS A 117 2.27 13.33 7.30
CA LYS A 117 0.92 13.46 7.89
C LYS A 117 0.92 13.72 9.38
N ASN A 118 1.67 12.90 10.12
CA ASN A 118 1.71 12.94 11.58
C ASN A 118 2.34 14.23 12.12
N LYS A 119 3.08 14.96 11.28
CA LYS A 119 3.62 16.27 11.60
C LYS A 119 2.72 17.41 11.09
N GLY A 120 1.57 17.09 10.50
CA GLY A 120 0.62 18.04 9.91
C GLY A 120 1.09 18.56 8.56
N GLY A 121 1.53 17.66 7.67
CA GLY A 121 1.65 17.96 6.24
C GLY A 121 0.37 17.60 5.49
N ASP A 122 0.21 18.18 4.30
CA ASP A 122 -0.95 18.04 3.43
C ASP A 122 -0.56 17.55 2.02
N ASN A 123 -1.55 17.37 1.14
CA ASN A 123 -1.33 16.98 -0.26
C ASN A 123 -1.18 18.19 -1.21
N SER A 124 -0.72 19.34 -0.70
CA SER A 124 -0.44 20.49 -1.57
C SER A 124 0.81 20.23 -2.42
N ILE A 125 0.87 20.84 -3.61
CA ILE A 125 2.06 20.77 -4.48
C ILE A 125 3.31 21.25 -3.70
N ASP A 126 3.17 22.28 -2.88
CA ASP A 126 4.27 22.86 -2.09
C ASP A 126 4.80 21.91 -1.01
N ASN A 127 3.98 21.00 -0.49
CA ASN A 127 4.41 19.96 0.44
C ASN A 127 4.91 18.69 -0.28
N GLY A 128 4.84 18.63 -1.61
CA GLY A 128 5.37 17.53 -2.42
C GLY A 128 6.82 17.73 -2.81
N GLN A 129 7.55 16.63 -2.99
CA GLN A 129 8.91 16.58 -3.55
C GLN A 129 9.12 15.29 -4.33
N THR A 130 9.91 15.35 -5.38
CA THR A 130 10.34 14.18 -6.13
C THR A 130 11.55 13.55 -5.46
N LEU A 131 11.45 12.26 -5.13
CA LEU A 131 12.54 11.46 -4.57
C LEU A 131 12.83 10.26 -5.46
N ALA A 132 14.11 9.95 -5.61
CA ALA A 132 14.54 8.70 -6.23
C ALA A 132 14.33 7.53 -5.28
N THR A 133 13.88 6.38 -5.79
CA THR A 133 13.91 5.12 -5.04
C THR A 133 15.34 4.86 -4.59
N ARG A 134 15.54 4.75 -3.27
CA ARG A 134 16.87 4.61 -2.68
C ARG A 134 17.48 3.28 -3.11
N ASN A 135 18.34 3.28 -4.13
CA ASN A 135 19.30 2.20 -4.33
C ASN A 135 20.27 2.23 -3.15
N THR A 136 20.01 1.45 -2.11
CA THR A 136 21.08 0.96 -1.24
C THR A 136 21.96 0.07 -2.12
N PHE A 137 23.09 0.63 -2.58
CA PHE A 137 24.25 -0.16 -3.00
C PHE A 137 25.04 -0.55 -1.77
#